data_AF-A0A815PI89-F1
#
_entry.id   AF-A0A815PI89-F1
#
_cell.length_a   1.000
_cell.length_b   1.000
_cell.length_c   1.000
_cell.angle_alpha   90.00
_cell.angle_beta   90.00
_cell.angle_gamma   90.00
#
_symmetry.space_group_name_H-M   'P 1'
#
loop_
_entity.id
_entity.type
_entity.pdbx_description
1 polymer ?
#
loop_
_entity_poly.entity_id
_entity_poly.type
_entity_poly.pdbx_seq_one_letter_code
_entity_poly.pdbx_strand_id
1 'polypeptide(L)'
;MGGTTAHAIIEEYQSNKTSIVNDDDQAFLQRISQQLLLKRTISYQHLAIFVLLNRQQSQEQINAFLTQQTLAGYSLVQRPQIPLTKICFVFSSQGPQWWAMGRQLYESEPIFNKWVTLIDGEMTKINNDEWRLLEELIEKK
;
A
#
# COMPACT_ATOMS: atom_id res chain seq x y z
N MET A 1 -18.24 -19.88 -11.92
CA MET A 1 -17.20 -20.83 -11.47
C MET A 1 -15.88 -20.06 -11.39
N GLY A 2 -15.58 -19.48 -10.22
CA GLY A 2 -14.44 -18.58 -10.01
C GLY A 2 -13.43 -19.13 -9.01
N GLY A 3 -12.83 -20.28 -9.32
CA GLY A 3 -11.98 -21.01 -8.37
C GLY A 3 -10.55 -21.31 -8.83
N THR A 4 -10.19 -21.07 -10.09
CA THR A 4 -9.00 -21.75 -10.66
C THR A 4 -7.67 -21.00 -10.50
N THR A 5 -7.68 -19.72 -10.15
CA THR A 5 -6.45 -18.91 -10.30
C THR A 5 -5.56 -18.84 -9.06
N ALA A 6 -6.06 -19.15 -7.85
CA ALA A 6 -5.23 -19.14 -6.64
C ALA A 6 -4.41 -20.43 -6.50
N HIS A 7 -5.03 -21.58 -6.78
CA HIS A 7 -4.36 -22.88 -6.81
C HIS A 7 -3.27 -22.92 -7.88
N ALA A 8 -3.52 -22.39 -9.08
CA ALA A 8 -2.53 -22.33 -10.16
C ALA A 8 -1.30 -21.47 -9.80
N ILE A 9 -1.44 -20.40 -9.01
CA ILE A 9 -0.29 -19.59 -8.55
C ILE A 9 0.55 -20.40 -7.58
N ILE A 10 -0.10 -21.11 -6.65
CA ILE A 10 0.58 -21.88 -5.62
C ILE A 10 1.28 -23.09 -6.26
N GLU A 11 0.65 -23.78 -7.22
CA GLU A 11 1.27 -24.87 -7.98
C GLU A 11 2.41 -24.39 -8.88
N GLU A 12 2.27 -23.26 -9.60
CA GLU A 12 3.35 -22.66 -10.38
C GLU A 12 4.53 -22.26 -9.49
N TYR A 13 4.23 -21.73 -8.29
CA TYR A 13 5.23 -21.36 -7.29
C TYR A 13 5.91 -22.57 -6.64
N GLN A 14 5.18 -23.66 -6.39
CA GLN A 14 5.73 -24.91 -5.87
C GLN A 14 6.55 -25.68 -6.91
N SER A 15 6.19 -25.57 -8.19
CA SER A 15 6.88 -26.21 -9.33
C SER A 15 8.19 -25.51 -9.69
N ASN A 16 8.23 -24.17 -9.66
CA ASN A 16 9.45 -23.38 -9.87
C ASN A 16 10.32 -23.27 -8.61
N LYS A 17 10.78 -24.41 -8.08
CA LYS A 17 11.85 -24.52 -7.06
C LYS A 17 13.23 -24.09 -7.58
N THR A 18 13.30 -23.03 -8.37
CA THR A 18 14.56 -22.47 -8.86
C THR A 18 15.15 -21.59 -7.77
N SER A 19 15.96 -22.20 -6.89
CA SER A 19 16.88 -21.58 -5.93
C SER A 19 16.37 -20.31 -5.22
N ILE A 20 15.37 -20.44 -4.35
CA ILE A 20 15.05 -19.43 -3.34
C ILE A 20 15.94 -19.67 -2.13
N VAL A 21 17.24 -19.40 -2.28
CA VAL A 21 18.19 -19.44 -1.17
C VAL A 21 18.73 -18.02 -1.03
N ASN A 22 18.41 -17.36 0.10
CA ASN A 22 18.89 -16.04 0.56
C ASN A 22 18.28 -14.75 0.01
N ASP A 23 17.07 -14.73 -0.57
CA ASP A 23 16.37 -13.43 -0.71
C ASP A 23 15.84 -12.98 0.66
N ASP A 24 15.94 -11.68 0.95
CA ASP A 24 15.19 -11.03 2.03
C ASP A 24 13.68 -11.06 1.71
N ASP A 25 12.85 -10.92 2.74
CA ASP A 25 11.39 -10.97 2.62
C ASP A 25 10.85 -9.86 1.71
N GLN A 26 11.46 -8.67 1.76
CA GLN A 26 11.08 -7.53 0.93
C GLN A 26 11.34 -7.79 -0.56
N ALA A 27 12.54 -8.26 -0.93
CA ALA A 27 12.90 -8.56 -2.31
C ALA A 27 11.96 -9.61 -2.93
N PHE A 28 11.60 -10.61 -2.14
CA PHE A 28 10.65 -11.63 -2.52
C PHE A 28 9.25 -11.05 -2.82
N LEU A 29 8.69 -10.30 -1.87
CA LEU A 29 7.34 -9.73 -2.01
C LEU A 29 7.25 -8.73 -3.15
N GLN A 30 8.28 -7.91 -3.36
CA GLN A 30 8.37 -6.98 -4.48
C GLN A 30 8.33 -7.71 -5.82
N ARG A 31 9.13 -8.78 -5.97
CA ARG A 31 9.16 -9.58 -7.20
C ARG A 31 7.79 -10.20 -7.51
N ILE A 32 7.15 -10.81 -6.51
CA ILE A 32 5.82 -11.42 -6.71
C ILE A 32 4.78 -10.35 -7.07
N SER A 33 4.78 -9.21 -6.39
CA SER A 33 3.88 -8.08 -6.71
C SER A 33 4.06 -7.61 -8.16
N GLN A 34 5.29 -7.39 -8.59
CA GLN A 34 5.60 -6.99 -9.97
C GLN A 34 5.15 -8.04 -10.99
N GLN A 35 5.43 -9.32 -10.76
CA GLN A 35 5.02 -10.40 -11.67
C GLN A 35 3.49 -10.49 -11.77
N LEU A 36 2.78 -10.38 -10.65
CA LEU A 36 1.31 -10.43 -10.63
C LEU A 36 0.68 -9.23 -11.34
N LEU A 37 1.25 -8.04 -11.22
CA LEU A 37 0.77 -6.84 -11.90
C LEU A 37 1.06 -6.84 -13.40
N LEU A 38 2.23 -7.35 -13.83
CA LEU A 38 2.65 -7.34 -15.22
C LEU A 38 2.05 -8.47 -16.06
N LYS A 39 1.88 -9.67 -15.48
CA LYS A 39 1.49 -10.87 -16.24
C LYS A 39 0.01 -11.19 -16.22
N ARG A 40 -0.80 -10.51 -15.40
CA ARG A 40 -2.24 -10.76 -15.33
C ARG A 40 -3.00 -9.65 -16.01
N THR A 41 -3.68 -10.01 -17.09
CA THR A 41 -4.73 -9.19 -17.68
C THR A 41 -5.78 -8.92 -16.60
N ILE A 42 -5.96 -7.65 -16.23
CA ILE A 42 -6.88 -7.13 -15.20
C ILE A 42 -8.35 -7.21 -15.71
N SER A 43 -8.66 -8.26 -16.48
CA SER A 43 -9.94 -8.50 -17.15
C SER A 43 -10.96 -9.23 -16.27
N TYR A 44 -10.58 -9.62 -15.05
CA TYR A 44 -11.47 -10.36 -14.16
C TYR A 44 -12.41 -9.42 -13.37
N GLN A 45 -13.63 -9.90 -13.13
CA GLN A 45 -14.66 -9.15 -12.38
C GLN A 45 -14.33 -9.02 -10.89
N HIS A 46 -13.49 -9.89 -10.34
CA HIS A 46 -13.10 -9.91 -8.93
C HIS A 46 -11.58 -9.79 -8.81
N LEU A 47 -11.12 -8.86 -7.98
CA LEU A 47 -9.73 -8.60 -7.66
C LEU A 47 -9.53 -8.82 -6.16
N ALA A 48 -8.47 -9.53 -5.80
CA ALA A 48 -7.98 -9.63 -4.43
C ALA A 48 -6.68 -8.85 -4.34
N ILE A 49 -6.63 -7.86 -3.45
CA ILE A 49 -5.45 -7.02 -3.20
C ILE A 49 -4.97 -7.32 -1.78
N PHE A 50 -3.68 -7.60 -1.63
CA PHE A 50 -3.05 -7.95 -0.36
C PHE A 50 -2.00 -6.90 0.01
N VAL A 51 -1.93 -6.53 1.28
CA VAL A 51 -0.87 -5.69 1.86
C VAL A 51 -0.02 -6.58 2.76
N LEU A 52 1.21 -6.84 2.31
CA LEU A 52 2.09 -7.87 2.87
C LEU A 52 3.38 -7.23 3.37
N LEU A 53 3.75 -7.53 4.62
CA LEU A 53 4.99 -7.02 5.24
C LEU A 53 6.13 -8.04 5.21
N ASN A 54 5.80 -9.33 5.25
CA ASN A 54 6.77 -10.42 5.28
C ASN A 54 6.16 -11.73 4.72
N ARG A 55 6.99 -12.77 4.59
CA ARG A 55 6.56 -14.05 4.00
C ARG A 55 5.55 -14.79 4.86
N GLN A 56 5.74 -14.80 6.17
CA GLN A 56 4.83 -15.48 7.10
C GLN A 56 3.42 -14.88 7.01
N GLN A 57 3.31 -13.56 7.09
CA GLN A 57 2.05 -12.83 6.97
C GLN A 57 1.39 -13.06 5.61
N SER A 58 2.18 -13.18 4.52
CA SER A 58 1.63 -13.52 3.21
C SER A 58 0.94 -14.87 3.18
N GLN A 59 1.53 -15.88 3.83
CA GLN A 59 0.93 -17.21 3.92
C GLN A 59 -0.36 -17.16 4.74
N GLU A 60 -0.35 -16.48 5.88
CA GLU A 60 -1.52 -16.32 6.75
C GLU A 60 -2.68 -15.63 6.01
N GLN A 61 -2.44 -14.49 5.36
CA GLN A 61 -3.48 -13.74 4.64
C GLN A 61 -4.01 -14.50 3.41
N ILE A 62 -3.13 -15.15 2.64
CA ILE A 62 -3.55 -15.94 1.47
C ILE A 62 -4.37 -17.15 1.92
N ASN A 63 -3.96 -17.83 2.99
CA ASN A 63 -4.72 -18.96 3.55
C ASN A 63 -6.08 -18.52 4.09
N ALA A 64 -6.14 -17.37 4.78
CA ALA A 64 -7.41 -16.78 5.22
C ALA A 64 -8.33 -16.50 4.01
N PHE A 65 -7.79 -15.91 2.94
CA PHE A 65 -8.53 -15.68 1.71
C PHE A 65 -9.06 -16.99 1.08
N LEU A 66 -8.21 -18.02 0.97
CA LEU A 66 -8.59 -19.33 0.41
C LEU A 66 -9.68 -20.03 1.25
N THR A 67 -9.64 -19.86 2.57
CA THR A 67 -10.61 -20.44 3.52
C THR A 67 -11.82 -19.53 3.77
N GLN A 68 -11.93 -18.40 3.06
CA GLN A 68 -13.00 -17.41 3.18
C GLN A 68 -13.15 -16.82 4.59
N GLN A 69 -12.05 -16.72 5.32
CA GLN A 69 -11.99 -16.11 6.65
C GLN A 69 -11.70 -14.61 6.54
N THR A 70 -12.51 -13.77 7.18
CA THR A 70 -12.29 -12.32 7.19
C THR A 70 -11.04 -11.98 8.03
N LEU A 71 -9.98 -11.51 7.38
CA LEU A 71 -8.76 -11.05 8.04
C LEU A 71 -8.41 -9.62 7.61
N ALA A 72 -7.89 -8.81 8.53
CA ALA A 72 -7.33 -7.50 8.18
C ALA A 72 -6.07 -7.70 7.32
N GLY A 73 -5.94 -6.93 6.23
CA GLY A 73 -4.73 -6.95 5.38
C GLY A 73 -4.97 -7.32 3.92
N TYR A 74 -6.17 -7.80 3.56
CA TYR A 74 -6.56 -7.95 2.16
C TYR A 74 -7.96 -7.39 1.88
N SER A 75 -8.16 -6.97 0.64
CA SER A 75 -9.42 -6.40 0.15
C SER A 75 -9.89 -7.13 -1.08
N LEU A 76 -11.17 -7.50 -1.08
CA LEU A 76 -11.86 -8.02 -2.26
C LEU A 76 -12.58 -6.87 -2.94
N VAL A 77 -12.15 -6.57 -4.16
CA VAL A 77 -12.71 -5.52 -4.98
C VAL A 77 -13.41 -6.17 -6.15
N GLN A 78 -14.72 -5.96 -6.25
CA GLN A 78 -15.41 -6.19 -7.51
C GLN A 78 -15.14 -5.00 -8.42
N ARG A 79 -14.69 -5.25 -9.64
CA ARG A 79 -14.46 -4.17 -10.60
C ARG A 79 -15.79 -3.44 -10.82
N PRO A 80 -15.90 -2.14 -10.48
CA PRO A 80 -17.10 -1.41 -10.76
C PRO A 80 -17.32 -1.40 -12.28
N GLN A 81 -18.50 -1.79 -12.75
CA GLN A 81 -18.92 -1.64 -14.15
C GLN A 81 -19.24 -0.18 -14.50
N ILE A 82 -18.66 0.76 -13.76
CA ILE A 82 -18.90 2.20 -13.94
C ILE A 82 -17.95 2.66 -15.04
N PRO A 83 -18.42 3.41 -16.06
CA PRO A 83 -17.53 4.05 -17.02
C PRO A 83 -16.49 4.89 -16.29
N LEU A 84 -15.28 5.03 -16.85
CA LEU A 84 -14.17 5.82 -16.28
C LEU A 84 -14.70 7.18 -15.78
N THR A 85 -14.94 7.28 -14.48
CA THR A 85 -15.43 8.49 -13.84
C THR A 85 -14.27 9.48 -13.72
N LYS A 86 -14.59 10.78 -13.75
CA LYS A 86 -13.59 11.80 -13.45
C LYS A 86 -13.17 11.67 -11.99
N ILE A 87 -11.87 11.67 -11.75
CA ILE A 87 -11.29 11.63 -10.39
C ILE A 87 -11.35 13.04 -9.79
N CYS A 88 -11.78 13.15 -8.54
CA CYS A 88 -11.77 14.38 -7.75
C CYS A 88 -11.00 14.13 -6.44
N PHE A 89 -10.17 15.10 -6.05
CA PHE A 89 -9.53 15.12 -4.72
C PHE A 89 -10.34 16.01 -3.79
N VAL A 90 -10.79 15.47 -2.66
CA VAL A 90 -11.52 16.22 -1.63
C VAL A 90 -10.56 16.56 -0.49
N PHE A 91 -10.42 17.86 -0.20
CA PHE A 91 -9.63 18.35 0.91
C PHE A 91 -10.59 18.71 2.05
N SER A 92 -10.60 17.94 3.13
CA SER A 92 -11.47 18.19 4.29
C SER A 92 -11.03 19.42 5.07
N SER A 93 -11.97 20.06 5.77
CA SER A 93 -11.71 21.13 6.72
C SER A 93 -11.12 20.58 8.04
N GLN A 94 -11.18 21.35 9.13
CA GLN A 94 -10.67 20.96 10.43
C GLN A 94 -11.48 19.81 11.06
N GLY A 95 -10.82 18.84 11.70
CA GLY A 95 -11.48 17.74 12.41
C GLY A 95 -10.81 16.36 12.31
N PRO A 96 -10.29 15.91 11.16
CA PRO A 96 -9.74 14.56 11.02
C PRO A 96 -8.27 14.43 11.42
N GLN A 97 -7.62 15.50 11.92
CA GLN A 97 -6.24 15.44 12.36
C GLN A 97 -6.11 14.79 13.75
N TRP A 98 -5.09 13.96 13.90
CA TRP A 98 -4.73 13.32 15.17
C TRP A 98 -3.23 13.55 15.44
N TRP A 99 -2.84 13.44 16.71
CA TRP A 99 -1.45 13.70 17.11
C TRP A 99 -0.48 12.74 16.41
N ALA A 100 0.63 13.25 15.89
CA ALA A 100 1.61 12.52 15.08
C ALA A 100 1.18 12.09 13.67
N MET A 101 0.01 12.51 13.19
CA MET A 101 -0.40 12.28 11.81
C MET A 101 0.67 12.77 10.83
N GLY A 102 1.05 11.92 9.87
CA GLY A 102 2.02 12.27 8.84
C GLY A 102 3.49 12.14 9.24
N ARG A 103 3.85 11.91 10.52
CA ARG A 103 5.25 11.72 10.94
C ARG A 103 5.90 10.51 10.26
N GLN A 104 5.24 9.36 10.32
CA GLN A 104 5.75 8.14 9.70
C GLN A 104 5.92 8.31 8.17
N LEU A 105 4.97 8.97 7.51
CA LEU A 105 5.08 9.28 6.07
C LEU A 105 6.21 10.26 5.78
N TYR A 106 6.45 11.24 6.65
CA TYR A 106 7.58 12.16 6.51
C TYR A 106 8.92 11.45 6.63
N GLU A 107 9.01 10.41 7.47
CA GLU A 107 10.21 9.58 7.64
C GLU A 107 10.40 8.56 6.50
N SER A 108 9.31 7.93 6.03
CA SER A 108 9.39 6.79 5.11
C SER A 108 9.13 7.12 3.64
N GLU A 109 8.35 8.16 3.33
CA GLU A 109 7.90 8.47 1.96
C GLU A 109 8.61 9.71 1.39
N PRO A 110 9.57 9.55 0.45
CA PRO A 110 10.37 10.66 -0.07
C PRO A 110 9.55 11.77 -0.73
N ILE A 111 8.44 11.42 -1.37
CA ILE A 111 7.55 12.39 -2.03
C ILE A 111 6.82 13.22 -0.98
N PHE A 112 6.32 12.59 0.09
CA PHE A 112 5.63 13.28 1.17
C PHE A 112 6.60 14.22 1.89
N ASN A 113 7.78 13.72 2.25
CA ASN A 113 8.87 14.50 2.84
C ASN A 113 9.15 15.78 2.04
N LYS A 114 9.43 15.63 0.74
CA LYS A 114 9.74 16.76 -0.15
C LYS A 114 8.65 17.83 -0.16
N TRP A 115 7.38 17.43 -0.21
CA TRP A 115 6.26 18.39 -0.24
C TRP A 115 6.08 19.10 1.09
N VAL A 116 6.20 18.39 2.21
CA VAL A 116 6.12 19.02 3.54
C VAL A 116 7.25 20.04 3.73
N THR A 117 8.48 19.73 3.32
CA THR A 117 9.60 20.67 3.38
C THR A 117 9.38 21.91 2.51
N LEU A 118 8.79 21.75 1.32
CA LEU A 118 8.41 22.87 0.47
C LEU A 118 7.36 23.75 1.13
N ILE A 119 6.31 23.15 1.71
CA ILE A 119 5.24 23.87 2.39
C ILE A 119 5.79 24.63 3.60
N ASP A 120 6.67 24.02 4.40
CA ASP A 120 7.35 24.69 5.51
C ASP A 120 8.06 25.97 5.06
N GLY A 121 8.84 25.89 3.97
CA GLY A 121 9.55 27.05 3.43
C GLY A 121 8.67 28.14 2.81
N GLU A 122 7.46 27.81 2.33
CA GLU A 122 6.50 28.83 1.90
C GLU A 122 5.72 29.43 3.08
N MET A 123 5.43 28.63 4.10
CA MET A 123 4.74 29.09 5.31
C MET A 123 5.58 30.08 6.11
N THR A 124 6.90 29.84 6.23
CA THR A 124 7.81 30.75 6.94
C THR A 124 7.84 32.16 6.34
N LYS A 125 7.68 32.28 5.01
CA LYS A 125 7.58 33.57 4.32
C LYS A 125 6.30 34.34 4.66
N ILE A 126 5.22 33.63 5.00
CA ILE A 126 3.90 34.21 5.25
C ILE A 126 3.76 34.59 6.73
N ASN A 127 4.31 33.77 7.63
CA ASN A 127 4.22 33.99 9.08
C ASN A 127 5.42 34.74 9.67
N ASN A 128 6.31 35.31 8.84
CA ASN A 128 7.52 36.05 9.26
C ASN A 128 8.44 35.26 10.21
N ASP A 129 8.64 33.98 9.92
CA ASP A 129 9.47 33.07 10.73
C ASP A 129 9.02 32.90 12.19
N GLU A 130 7.74 33.18 12.52
CA GLU A 130 7.20 33.02 13.88
C GLU A 130 7.19 31.55 14.36
N TRP A 131 6.96 30.61 13.44
CA TRP A 131 6.94 29.17 13.72
C TRP A 131 7.21 28.36 12.45
N ARG A 132 7.62 27.09 12.62
CA ARG A 132 7.89 26.17 11.51
C ARG A 132 6.99 24.94 11.57
N LEU A 133 6.39 24.59 10.45
CA LEU A 133 5.55 23.40 10.32
C LEU A 133 6.33 22.13 10.63
N LEU A 134 7.57 22.04 10.16
CA LEU A 134 8.41 20.86 10.38
C LEU A 134 8.76 20.65 11.85
N GLU A 135 9.02 21.73 12.59
CA GLU A 135 9.30 21.65 14.02
C GLU A 135 8.09 21.09 14.76
N GLU A 136 6.91 21.68 14.52
CA GLU A 136 5.64 21.21 15.11
C GLU A 136 5.32 19.76 14.71
N LEU A 137 5.61 19.36 13.47
CA LEU A 137 5.34 18.01 12.98
C LEU A 137 6.26 16.98 13.62
N ILE A 138 7.54 17.29 13.86
CA ILE A 138 8.55 16.33 14.32
C ILE A 138 8.72 16.37 15.85
N GLU A 139 8.23 17.42 16.53
CA GLU A 139 8.37 17.59 17.97
C GLU A 139 7.85 16.38 18.77
N LYS A 140 8.78 15.71 19.47
CA LYS A 140 8.47 14.61 20.38
C LYS A 140 8.04 15.20 21.73
N LYS A 141 6.74 15.46 21.89
CA LYS A 141 6.15 15.73 23.21
C LYS A 141 6.04 14.44 24.02
#